data_AF-A0A3S4G2U2-F1
#
_entry.id   AF-A0A3S4G2U2-F1
#
_cell.length_a   1.000
_cell.length_b   1.000
_cell.length_c   1.000
_cell.angle_alpha   90.00
_cell.angle_beta   90.00
_cell.angle_gamma   90.00
#
_symmetry.space_group_name_H-M   'P 1'
#
loop_
_entity.id
_entity.type
_entity.pdbx_description
1 polymer ?
#
loop_
_entity_poly.entity_id
_entity_poly.type
_entity_poly.pdbx_seq_one_letter_code
_entity_poly.pdbx_strand_id
1 'polypeptide(L)'
;MNAISVHAPDLLPQPVVNPDTRNRCWDDKKVDAHHAIIPTARSSSVHLTENEAKVYTLIARQYLMQFCPDAVFRKCVIELEIAKGKFVAKARFLAEAGCGRYWAVKSATRRTTVRRCRLSRKVMSCCVKRGKWSNAKPSPRVISLMRHCFPR
;
A
#
# COMPACT_ATOMS: atom_id res chain seq x y z
N MET A 1 -20.05 8.36 -12.53
CA MET A 1 -18.89 7.44 -12.69
C MET A 1 -18.92 6.68 -14.03
N ASN A 2 -19.82 7.02 -14.95
CA ASN A 2 -20.08 6.23 -16.16
C ASN A 2 -18.89 6.22 -17.14
N ALA A 3 -18.13 7.32 -17.24
CA ALA A 3 -16.93 7.40 -18.08
C ALA A 3 -15.87 6.35 -17.72
N ILE A 4 -15.60 6.14 -16.42
CA ILE A 4 -14.60 5.18 -15.96
C ILE A 4 -15.05 3.74 -16.28
N SER A 5 -16.34 3.46 -16.16
CA SER A 5 -16.90 2.14 -16.47
C SER A 5 -16.74 1.76 -17.94
N VAL A 6 -16.72 2.73 -18.86
CA VAL A 6 -16.59 2.50 -20.31
C VAL A 6 -15.14 2.21 -20.70
N HIS A 7 -14.19 2.99 -20.16
CA HIS A 7 -12.78 2.92 -20.56
C HIS A 7 -11.92 1.98 -19.69
N ALA A 8 -12.35 1.70 -18.46
CA ALA A 8 -11.64 0.84 -17.53
C ALA A 8 -12.63 -0.01 -16.71
N PRO A 9 -13.33 -0.97 -17.35
CA PRO A 9 -14.32 -1.81 -16.68
C PRO A 9 -13.72 -2.62 -15.53
N ASP A 10 -12.44 -3.00 -15.58
CA ASP A 10 -11.76 -3.78 -14.53
C ASP A 10 -11.75 -3.09 -13.15
N LEU A 11 -11.94 -1.77 -13.10
CA LEU A 11 -11.94 -1.00 -11.86
C LEU A 11 -13.29 -1.00 -11.14
N LEU A 12 -14.38 -1.41 -11.80
CA LEU A 12 -15.76 -1.34 -11.30
C LEU A 12 -16.52 -2.66 -11.60
N PRO A 13 -17.55 -3.04 -10.82
CA PRO A 13 -18.09 -2.37 -9.64
C PRO A 13 -17.33 -2.72 -8.36
N GLN A 14 -17.18 -1.75 -7.46
CA GLN A 14 -16.64 -2.00 -6.13
C GLN A 14 -17.58 -1.39 -5.07
N PRO A 15 -18.06 -2.18 -4.09
CA PRO A 15 -19.02 -1.71 -3.09
C PRO A 15 -18.41 -0.75 -2.05
N VAL A 16 -17.08 -0.57 -2.09
CA VAL A 16 -16.31 0.24 -1.13
C VAL A 16 -16.25 1.72 -1.54
N VAL A 17 -16.59 2.03 -2.81
CA VAL A 17 -16.59 3.40 -3.33
C VAL A 17 -17.90 4.07 -2.93
N ASN A 18 -17.82 5.09 -2.08
CA ASN A 18 -18.98 5.89 -1.71
C ASN A 18 -18.84 7.32 -2.29
N PRO A 19 -19.65 7.70 -3.31
CA PRO A 19 -19.57 9.02 -3.93
C PRO A 19 -19.87 10.18 -2.98
N ASP A 20 -20.56 9.93 -1.87
CA ASP A 20 -20.89 10.97 -0.87
C ASP A 20 -19.72 11.26 0.08
N THR A 21 -18.66 10.45 0.04
CA THR A 21 -17.48 10.66 0.88
C THR A 21 -16.64 11.80 0.31
N ARG A 22 -16.59 12.92 1.03
CA ARG A 22 -15.71 14.06 0.72
C ARG A 22 -14.43 13.98 1.55
N ASN A 23 -13.29 13.84 0.89
CA ASN A 23 -12.00 13.75 1.57
C ASN A 23 -11.20 15.06 1.50
N ARG A 24 -9.97 15.02 2.03
CA ARG A 24 -8.97 16.11 2.05
C ARG A 24 -8.61 16.75 0.69
N CYS A 25 -8.96 16.15 -0.45
CA CYS A 25 -8.58 16.62 -1.77
C CYS A 25 -9.58 17.62 -2.38
N TRP A 26 -10.71 17.86 -1.71
CA TRP A 26 -11.67 18.92 -2.05
C TRP A 26 -11.40 20.19 -1.23
N ASP A 27 -10.21 20.77 -1.43
CA ASP A 27 -9.71 21.94 -0.70
C ASP A 27 -9.25 23.04 -1.65
N ASP A 28 -10.12 24.03 -1.88
CA ASP A 28 -9.87 25.15 -2.81
C ASP A 28 -8.67 26.01 -2.39
N LYS A 29 -8.27 26.01 -1.11
CA LYS A 29 -7.11 26.76 -0.63
C LYS A 29 -5.78 26.17 -1.08
N LYS A 30 -5.79 24.90 -1.49
CA LYS A 30 -4.60 24.16 -1.94
C LYS A 30 -4.52 24.03 -3.47
N VAL A 31 -5.42 24.70 -4.20
CA VAL A 31 -5.45 24.70 -5.66
C VAL A 31 -4.78 25.98 -6.16
N ASP A 32 -3.84 25.85 -7.09
CA ASP A 32 -3.20 26.97 -7.79
C ASP A 32 -3.94 27.26 -9.11
N ALA A 33 -3.22 27.62 -10.19
CA ALA A 33 -3.81 27.81 -11.51
C ALA A 33 -4.38 26.51 -12.11
N HIS A 34 -3.93 25.33 -11.65
CA HIS A 34 -4.31 24.04 -12.22
C HIS A 34 -4.69 23.04 -11.13
N HIS A 35 -5.84 22.38 -11.29
CA HIS A 35 -6.25 21.30 -10.40
C HIS A 35 -5.49 19.99 -10.71
N ALA A 36 -5.58 19.02 -9.80
CA ALA A 36 -5.06 17.67 -10.03
C ALA A 36 -5.66 17.03 -11.29
N ILE A 37 -4.89 16.16 -11.96
CA ILE A 37 -5.35 15.44 -13.15
C ILE A 37 -6.46 14.45 -12.75
N ILE A 38 -7.66 14.63 -13.31
CA ILE A 38 -8.83 13.79 -13.06
C ILE A 38 -9.40 13.25 -14.38
N PRO A 39 -10.05 12.07 -14.36
CA PRO A 39 -10.74 11.58 -15.54
C PRO A 39 -11.92 12.52 -15.87
N THR A 40 -12.08 12.82 -17.16
CA THR A 40 -13.18 13.67 -17.63
C THR A 40 -14.50 12.89 -17.63
N ALA A 41 -15.63 13.61 -17.61
CA ALA A 41 -16.98 13.03 -17.60
C ALA A 41 -17.43 12.44 -18.96
N ARG A 42 -16.55 12.42 -19.97
CA ARG A 42 -16.88 11.93 -21.32
C ARG A 42 -17.13 10.43 -21.28
N SER A 43 -18.35 10.01 -21.60
CA SER A 43 -18.76 8.59 -21.61
C SER A 43 -18.80 7.96 -23.00
N SER A 44 -18.45 8.71 -24.05
CA SER A 44 -18.35 8.15 -25.40
C SER A 44 -17.20 7.14 -25.47
N SER A 45 -17.44 5.95 -26.00
CA SER A 45 -16.40 4.96 -26.23
C SER A 45 -15.34 5.50 -27.20
N VAL A 46 -14.08 5.48 -26.79
CA VAL A 46 -12.93 5.87 -27.62
C VAL A 46 -11.94 4.72 -27.59
N HIS A 47 -11.35 4.41 -28.74
CA HIS A 47 -10.26 3.45 -28.84
C HIS A 47 -8.97 4.09 -28.32
N LEU A 48 -8.53 3.66 -27.14
CA LEU A 48 -7.25 4.07 -26.56
C LEU A 48 -6.16 3.10 -27.00
N THR A 49 -4.97 3.60 -27.27
CA THR A 49 -3.78 2.75 -27.41
C THR A 49 -3.45 2.08 -26.06
N GLU A 50 -2.65 1.02 -26.09
CA GLU A 50 -2.31 0.27 -24.86
C GLU A 50 -1.66 1.17 -23.79
N ASN A 51 -0.82 2.12 -24.21
CA ASN A 51 -0.15 3.05 -23.31
C ASN A 51 -1.13 4.08 -22.73
N GLU A 52 -2.01 4.63 -23.55
CA GLU A 52 -3.05 5.56 -23.09
C GLU A 52 -4.04 4.88 -22.14
N ALA A 53 -4.42 3.63 -22.42
CA ALA A 53 -5.28 2.84 -21.54
C ALA A 53 -4.62 2.60 -20.17
N LYS A 54 -3.30 2.30 -20.14
CA LYS A 54 -2.54 2.17 -18.89
C LYS A 54 -2.51 3.48 -18.10
N VAL A 55 -2.21 4.60 -18.76
CA VAL A 55 -2.18 5.92 -18.12
C VAL A 55 -3.57 6.31 -17.60
N TYR A 56 -4.61 6.12 -18.42
CA TYR A 56 -5.99 6.36 -18.01
C TYR A 56 -6.38 5.51 -16.81
N THR A 57 -6.02 4.22 -16.79
CA THR A 57 -6.29 3.32 -15.66
C THR A 57 -5.64 3.79 -14.37
N LEU A 58 -4.40 4.30 -14.43
CA LEU A 58 -3.70 4.86 -13.27
C LEU A 58 -4.43 6.11 -12.73
N ILE A 59 -4.83 7.01 -13.62
CA ILE A 59 -5.56 8.24 -13.27
C ILE A 59 -6.92 7.90 -12.66
N ALA A 60 -7.71 7.05 -13.33
CA ALA A 60 -9.03 6.63 -12.90
C ALA A 60 -8.99 5.92 -11.54
N ARG A 61 -8.00 5.04 -11.33
CA ARG A 61 -7.77 4.37 -10.05
C ARG A 61 -7.48 5.36 -8.93
N GLN A 62 -6.60 6.34 -9.16
CA GLN A 62 -6.26 7.34 -8.15
C GLN A 62 -7.44 8.23 -7.78
N TYR A 63 -8.30 8.54 -8.76
CA TYR A 63 -9.55 9.27 -8.55
C TYR A 63 -10.54 8.46 -7.71
N LEU A 64 -10.76 7.18 -8.01
CA LEU A 64 -11.67 6.31 -7.25
C LEU A 64 -11.23 6.12 -5.79
N MET A 65 -9.92 6.08 -5.54
CA MET A 65 -9.38 5.99 -4.17
C MET A 65 -9.82 7.15 -3.27
N GLN A 66 -10.16 8.30 -3.84
CA GLN A 66 -10.58 9.46 -3.05
C GLN A 66 -11.93 9.24 -2.35
N PHE A 67 -12.77 8.38 -2.92
CA PHE A 67 -14.11 8.03 -2.42
C PHE A 67 -14.11 6.75 -1.57
N CYS A 68 -12.93 6.20 -1.27
CA CYS A 68 -12.78 4.99 -0.46
C CYS A 68 -12.38 5.36 0.96
N PRO A 69 -12.84 4.61 1.98
CA PRO A 69 -12.37 4.79 3.35
C PRO A 69 -10.89 4.41 3.47
N ASP A 70 -10.22 4.99 4.47
CA ASP A 70 -8.82 4.70 4.74
C ASP A 70 -8.59 3.23 5.11
N ALA A 71 -7.42 2.71 4.73
CA ALA A 71 -7.02 1.35 5.11
C ALA A 71 -6.64 1.30 6.60
N VAL A 72 -7.32 0.46 7.37
CA VAL A 72 -7.10 0.31 8.81
C VAL A 72 -6.06 -0.76 9.08
N PHE A 73 -4.98 -0.40 9.78
CA PHE A 73 -3.91 -1.33 10.18
C PHE A 73 -3.89 -1.53 11.69
N ARG A 74 -3.78 -2.78 12.12
CA ARG A 74 -3.52 -3.16 13.51
C ARG A 74 -2.02 -3.34 13.72
N LYS A 75 -1.44 -2.50 14.58
CA LYS A 75 -0.04 -2.60 15.00
C LYS A 75 0.02 -3.42 16.29
N CYS A 76 0.83 -4.47 16.30
CA CYS A 76 1.14 -5.25 17.48
C CYS A 76 2.63 -5.08 17.80
N VAL A 77 2.93 -4.67 19.03
CA VAL A 77 4.30 -4.61 19.55
C VAL A 77 4.35 -5.51 20.77
N ILE A 78 5.31 -6.43 20.77
CA ILE A 78 5.57 -7.31 21.91
C ILE A 78 7.01 -7.05 22.33
N GLU A 79 7.18 -6.64 23.58
CA GLU A 79 8.47 -6.45 24.22
C GLU A 79 8.74 -7.64 25.14
N LEU A 80 9.93 -8.22 25.00
CA LEU A 80 10.36 -9.42 25.71
C LEU A 80 11.72 -9.14 26.33
N GLU A 81 11.90 -9.53 27.58
CA GLU A 81 13.20 -9.51 28.24
C GLU A 81 13.66 -10.94 28.48
N ILE A 82 14.81 -11.32 27.92
CA ILE A 82 15.39 -12.66 28.04
C ILE A 82 16.84 -12.49 28.48
N ALA A 83 17.18 -13.00 29.68
CA ALA A 83 18.54 -12.93 30.24
C ALA A 83 19.19 -11.52 30.15
N LYS A 84 18.43 -10.48 30.55
CA LYS A 84 18.81 -9.04 30.46
C LYS A 84 18.92 -8.46 29.04
N GLY A 85 18.64 -9.25 28.00
CA GLY A 85 18.50 -8.77 26.62
C GLY A 85 17.08 -8.31 26.32
N LYS A 86 16.93 -7.12 25.71
CA LYS A 86 15.64 -6.56 25.28
C LYS A 86 15.35 -6.94 23.82
N PHE A 87 14.23 -7.63 23.60
CA PHE A 87 13.75 -8.04 22.28
C PHE A 87 12.42 -7.38 21.98
N VAL A 88 12.26 -6.85 20.76
CA VAL A 88 11.02 -6.21 20.31
C VAL A 88 10.52 -6.89 19.04
N ALA A 89 9.36 -7.52 19.13
CA ALA A 89 8.64 -8.04 17.97
C ALA A 89 7.57 -7.05 17.53
N LYS A 90 7.67 -6.57 16.28
CA LYS A 90 6.69 -5.65 15.68
C LYS A 90 5.97 -6.36 14.54
N ALA A 91 4.63 -6.36 14.57
CA ALA A 91 3.80 -6.86 13.49
C ALA A 91 2.76 -5.80 13.09
N ARG A 92 2.43 -5.77 11.80
CA ARG A 92 1.39 -4.91 11.24
C ARG A 92 0.44 -5.80 10.43
N PHE A 93 -0.84 -5.76 10.76
CA PHE A 93 -1.89 -6.52 10.09
C PHE A 93 -2.85 -5.55 9.42
N LEU A 94 -3.22 -5.81 8.17
CA LEU A 94 -4.31 -5.10 7.51
C LEU A 94 -5.62 -5.63 8.10
N ALA A 95 -6.37 -4.77 8.79
CA ALA A 95 -7.66 -5.13 9.35
C ALA A 95 -8.78 -4.87 8.33
N GLU A 96 -8.80 -3.68 7.74
CA GLU A 96 -9.76 -3.29 6.72
C GLU A 96 -9.01 -2.74 5.52
N ALA A 97 -9.29 -3.31 4.35
CA ALA A 97 -8.55 -2.98 3.14
C ALA A 97 -8.84 -1.57 2.63
N GLY A 98 -10.06 -1.03 2.82
CA GLY A 98 -10.46 0.31 2.36
C GLY A 98 -9.95 0.63 0.95
N CYS A 99 -9.37 1.81 0.79
CA CYS A 99 -8.67 2.28 -0.42
C CYS A 99 -7.45 1.42 -0.80
N GLY A 100 -6.90 0.66 0.14
CA GLY A 100 -5.81 -0.29 -0.06
C GLY A 100 -6.15 -1.47 -0.95
N ARG A 101 -7.43 -1.68 -1.32
CA ARG A 101 -7.82 -2.62 -2.39
C ARG A 101 -7.39 -2.15 -3.78
N TYR A 102 -7.40 -0.83 -4.01
CA TYR A 102 -6.87 -0.27 -5.24
C TYR A 102 -5.36 -0.37 -5.26
N TRP A 103 -4.68 -0.19 -4.12
CA TRP A 103 -3.23 -0.40 -4.07
C TRP A 103 -2.89 -1.90 -4.18
N ALA A 104 -2.09 -2.28 -5.17
CA ALA A 104 -1.40 -3.56 -5.15
C ALA A 104 -0.34 -3.51 -4.03
N VAL A 105 -0.77 -3.59 -2.76
CA VAL A 105 0.17 -3.91 -1.69
C VAL A 105 0.61 -5.31 -2.07
N LYS A 106 1.86 -5.46 -2.57
CA LYS A 106 2.57 -6.73 -2.45
C LYS A 106 2.82 -6.93 -0.96
N SER A 107 1.75 -7.13 -0.19
CA SER A 107 1.84 -7.61 1.17
C SER A 107 2.26 -9.04 0.97
N ALA A 108 3.58 -9.24 0.93
CA ALA A 108 4.18 -10.50 1.26
C ALA A 108 3.60 -10.86 2.61
N THR A 109 2.49 -11.60 2.56
CA THR A 109 1.82 -12.17 3.72
C THR A 109 2.76 -13.27 4.16
N ARG A 110 3.90 -12.88 4.76
CA ARG A 110 4.60 -13.76 5.67
C ARG A 110 3.62 -13.89 6.83
N ARG A 111 2.83 -14.95 6.74
CA ARG A 111 1.78 -15.34 7.67
C ARG A 111 2.44 -15.70 9.00
N THR A 112 3.03 -14.73 9.69
CA THR A 112 3.46 -14.86 11.07
C THR A 112 2.24 -14.49 11.90
N THR A 113 1.35 -15.46 12.08
CA THR A 113 0.23 -15.32 13.02
C THR A 113 0.81 -15.15 14.41
N VAL A 114 0.93 -13.90 14.85
CA VAL A 114 1.10 -13.60 16.27
C VAL A 114 -0.22 -14.00 16.90
N ARG A 115 -0.29 -15.26 17.39
CA ARG A 115 -1.45 -15.75 18.14
C ARG A 115 -1.78 -14.70 19.20
N ARG A 116 -3.06 -14.31 19.26
CA ARG A 116 -3.64 -13.32 20.18
C ARG A 116 -2.93 -13.44 21.53
N CYS A 117 -2.11 -12.45 21.86
CA CYS A 117 -1.32 -12.48 23.09
C CYS A 117 -2.30 -12.28 24.26
N ARG A 118 -2.87 -13.38 24.75
CA ARG A 118 -3.54 -13.37 26.04
C ARG A 118 -2.40 -13.22 27.05
N LEU A 119 -2.17 -11.99 27.53
CA LEU A 119 -1.30 -11.70 28.68
C LEU A 119 -1.87 -12.39 29.93
N SER A 120 -1.87 -13.72 29.97
CA SER A 120 -1.75 -14.42 31.24
C SER A 120 -0.25 -14.57 31.45
N ARG A 121 0.24 -14.19 32.63
CA ARG A 121 1.62 -14.28 33.12
C ARG A 121 2.14 -15.73 33.15
N LYS A 122 2.15 -16.43 32.03
CA LYS A 122 2.83 -17.70 31.85
C LYS A 122 3.97 -17.44 30.91
N VAL A 123 5.17 -17.56 31.46
CA VAL A 123 6.46 -17.48 30.78
C VAL A 123 6.40 -18.39 29.56
N MET A 124 6.18 -17.78 28.38
CA MET A 124 6.43 -18.45 27.12
C MET A 124 7.95 -18.62 27.04
N SER A 125 8.43 -19.83 27.25
CA SER A 125 9.82 -20.19 27.00
C SER A 125 10.12 -19.97 25.52
N CYS A 126 10.66 -18.80 25.19
CA CYS A 126 10.99 -18.42 23.83
C CYS A 126 12.40 -18.92 23.54
N CYS A 127 12.52 -20.05 22.86
CA CYS A 127 13.80 -20.64 22.48
C CYS A 127 14.48 -19.76 21.40
N VAL A 128 15.58 -19.09 21.74
CA VAL A 128 16.37 -18.27 20.80
C VAL A 128 17.19 -19.19 19.90
N LYS A 129 16.80 -19.33 18.63
CA LYS A 129 17.31 -20.37 17.73
C LYS A 129 18.57 -20.03 16.92
N ARG A 130 19.06 -18.78 16.84
CA ARG A 130 20.33 -18.33 16.20
C ARG A 130 20.42 -16.80 16.07
N GLY A 131 21.64 -16.25 16.13
CA GLY A 131 21.93 -14.87 15.69
C GLY A 131 21.97 -14.77 14.15
N LYS A 132 21.48 -13.65 13.59
CA LYS A 132 21.60 -13.35 12.16
C LYS A 132 22.56 -12.19 11.97
N TRP A 133 23.57 -12.40 11.14
CA TRP A 133 24.47 -11.36 10.66
C TRP A 133 24.02 -10.95 9.26
N SER A 134 23.86 -9.65 9.04
CA SER A 134 23.52 -9.09 7.73
C SER A 134 24.35 -7.85 7.48
N ASN A 135 25.03 -7.80 6.34
CA ASN A 135 25.78 -6.63 5.91
C ASN A 135 24.83 -5.56 5.37
N ALA A 136 25.16 -4.29 5.60
CA ALA A 136 24.43 -3.17 5.01
C ALA A 136 24.51 -3.26 3.47
N LYS A 137 23.39 -3.06 2.79
CA LYS A 137 23.40 -2.98 1.32
C LYS A 137 24.07 -1.66 0.92
N PRO A 138 24.96 -1.65 -0.08
CA PRO A 138 25.51 -0.42 -0.62
C PRO A 138 24.39 0.47 -1.17
N SER A 139 24.62 1.78 -1.20
CA SER A 139 23.64 2.74 -1.69
C SER A 139 23.29 2.47 -3.17
N PRO A 140 22.07 2.79 -3.63
CA PRO A 140 21.65 2.50 -5.01
C PRO A 140 22.58 3.08 -6.08
N ARG A 141 23.29 4.19 -5.77
CA ARG A 141 24.27 4.82 -6.67
C ARG A 141 25.50 3.92 -6.90
N VAL A 142 25.95 3.18 -5.89
CA VAL A 142 27.11 2.26 -5.99
C VAL A 142 26.79 1.05 -6.88
N ILE A 143 25.54 0.58 -6.87
CA ILE A 143 25.09 -0.54 -7.71
C ILE A 143 25.10 -0.17 -9.20
N SER A 144 24.82 1.09 -9.54
CA SER A 144 24.85 1.60 -10.92
C SER A 144 26.28 1.71 -11.47
N LEU A 145 27.23 2.18 -10.66
CA LEU A 145 28.65 2.31 -11.03
C LEU A 145 29.31 0.94 -11.26
N MET A 146 29.03 -0.05 -10.41
CA MET A 146 29.57 -1.41 -10.58
C MET A 146 29.06 -2.12 -11.84
N ARG A 147 27.87 -1.76 -12.34
CA ARG A 147 27.34 -2.31 -13.61
C ARG A 147 27.91 -1.65 -14.86
N HIS A 148 28.53 -0.47 -14.73
CA HIS A 148 29.19 0.22 -15.84
C HIS A 148 30.70 -0.04 -15.92
N CYS A 149 31.35 -0.47 -14.83
CA CYS A 149 32.78 -0.82 -14.83
C CYS A 149 33.10 -2.26 -15.23
N PHE A 150 32.09 -3.13 -15.41
CA PHE A 150 32.26 -4.48 -15.97
C PHE A 150 31.37 -4.64 -17.21
N PRO A 151 31.83 -4.24 -18.41
CA PRO A 151 31.29 -4.82 -19.65
C PRO A 151 31.60 -6.32 -19.64
N ARG A 152 30.68 -7.13 -20.18
CA ARG A 152 30.88 -8.58 -20.38
C ARG A 152 32.02 -8.85 -21.34
#